data_AF-A0A7T5EHM8-F1
#
_entry.id   AF-A0A7T5EHM8-F1
#
_cell.length_a   1.000
_cell.length_b   1.000
_cell.length_c   1.000
_cell.angle_alpha   90.00
_cell.angle_beta   90.00
_cell.angle_gamma   90.00
#
_symmetry.space_group_name_H-M   'P 1'
#
loop_
_entity.id
_entity.type
_entity.pdbx_description
1 polymer ?
#
loop_
_entity_poly.entity_id
_entity_poly.type
_entity_poly.pdbx_seq_one_letter_code
_entity_poly.pdbx_strand_id
1 'polypeptide(L)'
;MDMSMTTLIVLSLACFRLTHLLISDVITAPIRWIFVEEVEEPDAQGRMNKYVYPKMPAWKAIFGILFSCPWCMGVWVGAALTAGWYYYPSITFAISLIFAISAVAGLLETVTRYWAVHTYSPTQTQLNKFDEIKQQFMDSKNKSA
;
A
#
# COMPACT_ATOMS: atom_id res chain seq x y z
N MET A 1 6.63 23.30 23.50
CA MET A 1 5.43 22.75 22.82
C MET A 1 5.28 21.33 23.30
N ASP A 2 4.36 21.10 24.23
CA ASP A 2 4.20 19.78 24.83
C ASP A 2 3.40 18.88 23.88
N MET A 3 3.90 17.66 23.66
CA MET A 3 3.27 16.71 22.77
C MET A 3 2.14 16.00 23.53
N SER A 4 0.91 16.47 23.33
CA SER A 4 -0.29 15.84 23.89
C SER A 4 -0.49 14.44 23.32
N MET A 5 -1.12 13.55 24.10
CA MET A 5 -1.47 12.19 23.66
C MET A 5 -2.33 12.21 22.39
N THR A 6 -3.24 13.18 22.24
CA THR A 6 -4.05 13.33 21.03
C THR A 6 -3.18 13.59 19.80
N THR A 7 -2.21 14.49 19.91
CA THR A 7 -1.26 14.80 18.84
C THR A 7 -0.46 13.56 18.44
N LEU A 8 0.04 12.81 19.43
CA LEU A 8 0.80 11.60 19.18
C LEU A 8 -0.03 10.56 18.42
N ILE A 9 -1.29 10.36 18.80
CA ILE A 9 -2.19 9.42 18.11
C ILE A 9 -2.45 9.87 16.66
N VAL A 10 -2.73 11.16 16.45
CA VAL A 10 -2.99 11.73 15.12
C VAL A 10 -1.75 11.57 14.22
N LEU A 11 -0.57 11.95 14.70
CA LEU A 11 0.67 11.80 13.93
C LEU A 11 1.00 10.33 13.64
N SER A 12 0.72 9.43 14.58
CA SER A 12 0.96 7.99 14.38
C SER A 12 0.05 7.40 13.30
N LEU A 13 -1.24 7.72 13.33
CA LEU A 13 -2.20 7.29 12.30
C LEU A 13 -1.87 7.91 10.94
N ALA A 14 -1.49 9.18 10.92
CA ALA A 14 -1.04 9.87 9.72
C ALA A 14 0.21 9.22 9.13
N CYS A 15 1.20 8.90 9.98
CA CYS A 15 2.43 8.22 9.58
C CYS A 15 2.14 6.86 8.93
N PHE A 16 1.28 6.05 9.56
CA PHE A 16 0.84 4.77 9.01
C PHE A 16 0.21 4.92 7.62
N ARG A 17 -0.75 5.84 7.47
CA ARG A 17 -1.44 6.05 6.19
C ARG A 17 -0.50 6.58 5.12
N LEU A 18 0.34 7.55 5.45
CA LEU A 18 1.26 8.17 4.49
C LEU A 18 2.34 7.19 4.04
N THR A 19 2.84 6.35 4.95
CA THR A 19 3.79 5.27 4.62
C THR A 19 3.17 4.28 3.62
N HIS A 20 1.95 3.83 3.88
CA HIS A 20 1.25 2.91 2.98
C HIS A 20 0.94 3.55 1.62
N LEU A 21 0.61 4.85 1.61
CA LEU A 21 0.35 5.60 0.38
C LEU A 21 1.62 5.72 -0.49
N LEU A 22 2.79 5.86 0.13
CA LEU A 22 4.06 5.99 -0.59
C LEU A 22 4.58 4.68 -1.17
N ILE A 23 4.19 3.53 -0.61
CA ILE A 23 4.72 2.21 -1.00
C ILE A 23 3.77 1.44 -1.91
N SER A 24 2.47 1.50 -1.60
CA SER A 24 1.48 0.59 -2.17
C SER A 24 0.46 1.28 -3.08
N ASP A 25 0.42 2.61 -3.10
CA ASP A 25 -0.61 3.33 -3.85
C ASP A 25 -0.30 3.41 -5.34
N VAL A 26 -1.35 3.32 -6.16
CA VAL A 26 -1.25 3.47 -7.62
C VAL A 26 -0.86 4.90 -7.96
N ILE A 27 -1.27 5.89 -7.15
CA ILE A 27 -0.92 7.30 -7.37
C ILE A 27 0.60 7.52 -7.30
N THR A 28 1.31 6.73 -6.49
CA THR A 28 2.77 6.81 -6.34
C THR A 28 3.51 5.84 -7.26
N ALA A 29 2.81 5.07 -8.11
CA ALA A 29 3.41 4.26 -9.16
C ALA A 29 4.42 5.01 -10.05
N PRO A 30 4.17 6.26 -10.53
CA PRO A 30 5.13 7.04 -11.30
C PRO A 30 6.36 7.52 -10.50
N ILE A 31 6.37 7.40 -9.18
CA ILE A 31 7.60 7.60 -8.39
C ILE A 31 8.30 6.26 -8.21
N ARG A 32 7.53 5.21 -7.96
CA ARG A 32 8.02 3.86 -7.66
C ARG A 32 8.74 3.21 -8.84
N TRP A 33 8.23 3.32 -10.07
CA TRP A 33 8.89 2.78 -11.28
C TRP A 33 10.29 3.37 -11.56
N ILE A 34 10.59 4.56 -11.02
CA ILE A 34 11.89 5.21 -11.18
C ILE A 34 12.96 4.48 -10.34
N PHE A 35 12.58 4.01 -9.15
CA PHE A 35 13.48 3.44 -8.16
C PHE A 35 13.41 1.92 -8.07
N VAL A 36 12.27 1.35 -8.46
CA VAL A 36 11.91 -0.04 -8.18
C VAL A 36 11.29 -0.69 -9.42
N GLU A 37 11.57 -1.97 -9.60
CA GLU A 37 11.01 -2.82 -10.65
C GLU A 37 10.13 -3.89 -10.01
N GLU A 38 8.88 -4.01 -10.50
CA GLU A 38 7.98 -5.08 -10.09
C GLU A 38 8.05 -6.20 -11.14
N VAL A 39 8.46 -7.38 -10.72
CA VAL A 39 8.57 -8.56 -11.60
C VAL A 39 7.67 -9.65 -11.04
N GLU A 40 6.84 -10.24 -11.89
CA GLU A 40 6.02 -11.40 -11.54
C GLU A 40 6.85 -12.66 -11.75
N GLU A 41 7.32 -13.25 -10.65
CA GLU A 41 8.16 -14.45 -10.68
C GLU A 41 7.50 -15.58 -9.86
N PRO A 42 7.62 -16.83 -10.33
CA PRO A 42 7.17 -17.97 -9.54
C PRO A 42 8.06 -18.13 -8.31
N ASP A 43 7.44 -18.17 -7.13
CA ASP A 43 8.07 -18.60 -5.89
C ASP A 43 8.58 -20.05 -6.02
N ALA A 44 9.41 -20.52 -5.09
CA ALA A 44 9.94 -21.88 -5.05
C ALA A 44 8.84 -22.98 -5.07
N GLN A 45 7.60 -22.59 -4.79
CA GLN A 45 6.39 -23.44 -4.78
C GLN A 45 5.53 -23.29 -6.06
N GLY A 46 6.01 -22.61 -7.09
CA GLY A 46 5.30 -22.38 -8.35
C GLY A 46 4.14 -21.38 -8.27
N ARG A 47 4.01 -20.65 -7.17
CA ARG A 47 2.99 -19.59 -7.00
C ARG A 47 3.53 -18.29 -7.58
N MET A 48 2.77 -17.67 -8.47
CA MET A 48 3.11 -16.36 -9.04
C MET A 48 3.00 -15.29 -7.96
N ASN A 49 4.13 -14.72 -7.57
CA ASN A 49 4.21 -13.62 -6.61
C ASN A 49 4.85 -12.39 -7.26
N LYS A 50 4.40 -11.20 -6.86
CA LYS A 50 5.02 -9.95 -7.26
C LYS A 50 6.24 -9.70 -6.39
N TYR A 51 7.43 -9.74 -6.99
CA TYR A 51 8.67 -9.36 -6.36
C TYR A 51 9.08 -7.95 -6.77
N VAL A 52 9.73 -7.26 -5.85
CA VAL A 52 10.01 -5.83 -5.91
C VAL A 52 11.52 -5.65 -5.79
N TYR A 53 12.19 -5.35 -6.91
CA TYR A 53 13.65 -5.26 -6.99
C TYR A 53 14.12 -3.80 -7.13
N PRO A 54 15.15 -3.36 -6.39
CA PRO A 54 15.71 -2.02 -6.54
C PRO A 54 16.50 -1.87 -7.85
N LYS A 55 16.34 -0.73 -8.53
CA LYS A 55 17.05 -0.43 -9.77
C LYS A 55 18.43 0.18 -9.51
N MET A 56 19.39 -0.17 -10.36
CA MET A 56 20.71 0.49 -10.42
C MET A 56 20.63 1.82 -11.20
N PRO A 57 21.53 2.80 -10.99
CA PRO A 57 22.78 2.79 -10.19
C PRO A 57 22.57 2.95 -8.67
N ALA A 58 23.65 2.80 -7.88
CA ALA A 58 23.63 2.69 -6.41
C ALA A 58 22.77 3.75 -5.67
N TRP A 59 22.74 4.99 -6.13
CA TRP A 59 21.88 6.02 -5.51
C TRP A 59 20.39 5.71 -5.68
N LYS A 60 19.96 5.20 -6.85
CA LYS A 60 18.59 4.73 -7.06
C LYS A 60 18.30 3.48 -6.24
N ALA A 61 19.29 2.60 -6.07
CA ALA A 61 19.14 1.39 -5.28
C ALA A 61 18.90 1.68 -3.80
N ILE A 62 19.55 2.70 -3.23
CA ILE A 62 19.32 3.12 -1.83
C ILE A 62 17.87 3.56 -1.62
N PHE A 63 17.35 4.43 -2.50
CA PHE A 63 15.94 4.82 -2.45
C PHE A 63 15.01 3.64 -2.78
N GLY A 64 15.41 2.76 -3.69
CA GLY A 64 14.66 1.56 -4.03
C GLY A 64 14.48 0.62 -2.83
N ILE A 65 15.53 0.42 -2.02
CA ILE A 65 15.46 -0.36 -0.77
C ILE A 65 14.55 0.31 0.27
N LEU A 66 14.55 1.65 0.31
CA LEU A 66 13.65 2.41 1.18
C LEU A 66 12.19 2.20 0.78
N PHE A 67 11.87 2.27 -0.52
CA PHE A 67 10.52 2.04 -1.04
C PHE A 67 10.08 0.58 -0.98
N SER A 68 11.01 -0.38 -0.97
CA SER A 68 10.68 -1.81 -0.82
C SER A 68 10.37 -2.22 0.62
N CYS A 69 10.71 -1.39 1.61
CA CYS A 69 10.52 -1.72 3.03
C CYS A 69 9.59 -0.72 3.74
N PRO A 70 8.37 -1.13 4.14
CA PRO A 70 7.42 -0.25 4.84
C PRO A 70 7.88 0.20 6.21
N TRP A 71 8.72 -0.59 6.86
CA TRP A 71 9.28 -0.27 8.16
C TRP A 71 10.27 0.88 8.06
N CYS A 72 11.19 0.80 7.08
CA CYS A 72 12.16 1.85 6.82
C CYS A 72 11.46 3.15 6.44
N MET A 73 10.51 3.10 5.51
CA MET A 73 9.77 4.29 5.10
C MET A 73 8.98 4.91 6.27
N GLY A 74 8.41 4.09 7.15
CA GLY A 74 7.72 4.56 8.36
C GLY A 74 8.63 5.35 9.30
N VAL A 75 9.91 4.97 9.45
CA VAL A 75 10.87 5.74 10.25
C VAL A 75 11.10 7.13 9.65
N TRP A 76 11.29 7.22 8.33
CA TRP A 76 11.54 8.51 7.65
C TRP A 76 10.31 9.40 7.63
N VAL A 77 9.13 8.83 7.38
CA VAL A 77 7.85 9.55 7.46
C VAL A 77 7.59 10.04 8.87
N GLY A 78 7.79 9.20 9.88
CA GLY A 78 7.65 9.57 11.28
C GLY A 78 8.61 10.68 11.70
N ALA A 79 9.87 10.61 11.27
CA ALA A 79 10.85 11.66 11.49
C ALA A 79 10.43 12.98 10.82
N ALA A 80 9.95 12.94 9.58
CA ALA A 80 9.48 14.11 8.84
C ALA A 80 8.25 14.76 9.51
N LEU A 81 7.26 13.98 9.94
CA LEU A 81 6.09 14.48 10.66
C LEU A 81 6.45 15.07 12.03
N THR A 82 7.38 14.43 12.75
CA THR A 82 7.86 14.92 14.06
C THR A 82 8.63 16.24 13.91
N ALA A 83 9.52 16.31 12.92
CA ALA A 83 10.22 17.55 12.59
C ALA A 83 9.22 18.65 12.16
N GLY A 84 8.27 18.33 11.28
CA GLY A 84 7.21 19.25 10.86
C GLY A 84 6.38 19.78 12.03
N TRP A 85 6.08 18.93 13.01
CA TRP A 85 5.40 19.33 14.23
C TRP A 85 6.19 20.36 15.03
N TYR A 86 7.51 20.20 15.12
CA TYR A 86 8.37 21.11 15.87
C TYR A 86 8.51 22.49 15.19
N TYR A 87 8.62 22.53 13.86
CA TYR A 87 8.77 23.78 13.12
C TYR A 87 7.43 24.49 12.84
N TYR A 88 6.40 23.74 12.44
CA TYR A 88 5.09 24.25 12.03
C TYR A 88 3.94 23.38 12.58
N PRO A 89 3.65 23.48 13.89
CA PRO A 89 2.69 22.60 14.58
C PRO A 89 1.28 22.69 14.00
N SER A 90 0.76 23.90 13.74
CA SER A 90 -0.62 24.08 13.28
C SER A 90 -0.87 23.49 11.90
N ILE A 91 0.07 23.67 10.96
CA ILE A 91 -0.03 23.14 9.60
C ILE A 91 0.13 21.62 9.61
N THR A 92 1.15 21.14 10.34
CA THR A 92 1.41 19.70 10.45
C THR A 92 0.24 18.98 11.10
N PHE A 93 -0.39 19.56 12.12
CA PHE A 93 -1.59 19.00 12.73
C PHE A 93 -2.73 18.85 11.71
N ALA A 94 -3.04 19.93 10.98
CA ALA A 94 -4.16 19.95 10.05
C ALA A 94 -3.99 18.90 8.94
N ILE A 95 -2.78 18.82 8.37
CA ILE A 95 -2.46 17.82 7.33
C ILE A 95 -2.51 16.40 7.92
N SER A 96 -1.89 16.19 9.09
CA SER A 96 -1.89 14.89 9.76
C SER A 96 -3.30 14.44 10.12
N LEU A 97 -4.20 15.36 10.49
CA LEU A 97 -5.58 15.05 10.81
C LEU A 97 -6.33 14.45 9.61
N ILE A 98 -6.14 15.00 8.41
CA ILE A 98 -6.74 14.47 7.17
C ILE A 98 -6.27 13.04 6.92
N PHE A 99 -4.96 12.79 7.01
CA PHE A 99 -4.40 11.46 6.83
C PHE A 99 -4.82 10.49 7.94
N ALA A 100 -4.93 10.94 9.17
CA ALA A 100 -5.37 10.12 10.30
C ALA A 100 -6.83 9.66 10.14
N ILE A 101 -7.73 10.55 9.70
CA ILE A 101 -9.13 10.19 9.41
C ILE A 101 -9.17 9.15 8.28
N SER A 102 -8.39 9.35 7.22
CA SER A 102 -8.28 8.38 6.12
C SER A 102 -7.72 7.03 6.59
N ALA A 103 -6.78 7.02 7.52
CA ALA A 103 -6.24 5.80 8.13
C ALA A 103 -7.33 4.98 8.81
N VAL A 104 -8.15 5.63 9.66
CA VAL A 104 -9.25 4.97 10.37
C VAL A 104 -10.28 4.42 9.39
N ALA A 105 -10.67 5.20 8.37
CA ALA A 105 -11.58 4.73 7.33
C ALA A 105 -11.05 3.48 6.59
N GLY A 106 -9.77 3.50 6.21
CA GLY A 106 -9.14 2.35 5.54
C GLY A 106 -9.02 1.11 6.42
N LEU A 107 -8.77 1.28 7.72
CA LEU A 107 -8.78 0.17 8.68
C LEU A 107 -10.17 -0.45 8.80
N LEU A 108 -11.21 0.38 8.90
CA LEU A 108 -12.60 -0.10 8.95
C LEU A 108 -12.98 -0.85 7.68
N GLU A 109 -12.65 -0.31 6.49
CA GLU A 109 -12.89 -1.00 5.23
C GLU A 109 -12.17 -2.35 5.16
N THR A 110 -10.91 -2.40 5.61
CA THR A 110 -10.13 -3.64 5.64
C THR A 110 -10.79 -4.69 6.52
N VAL A 111 -11.29 -4.29 7.70
CA VAL A 111 -12.04 -5.18 8.60
C VAL A 111 -13.33 -5.66 7.94
N THR A 112 -14.09 -4.77 7.29
CA THR A 112 -15.32 -5.15 6.58
C THR A 112 -15.03 -6.14 5.44
N ARG A 113 -13.98 -5.91 4.65
CA ARG A 113 -13.56 -6.81 3.57
C ARG A 113 -13.09 -8.16 4.11
N TYR A 114 -12.27 -8.15 5.16
CA TYR A 114 -11.80 -9.35 5.81
C TYR A 114 -12.97 -10.20 6.33
N TRP A 115 -13.94 -9.55 6.99
CA TRP A 115 -15.13 -10.21 7.49
C TRP A 115 -16.00 -10.75 6.35
N ALA A 116 -16.20 -9.97 5.28
CA ALA A 116 -16.96 -10.39 4.11
C ALA A 116 -16.35 -11.64 3.45
N VAL A 117 -15.03 -11.69 3.25
CA VAL A 117 -14.36 -12.85 2.65
C VAL A 117 -14.49 -14.11 3.51
N HIS A 118 -14.49 -13.99 4.84
CA HIS A 118 -14.60 -15.16 5.73
C HIS A 118 -16.04 -15.62 5.98
N THR A 119 -17.03 -14.74 5.79
CA THR A 119 -18.46 -15.07 6.00
C THR A 119 -19.20 -15.37 4.71
N TYR A 120 -18.69 -14.92 3.57
CA TYR A 120 -19.23 -15.20 2.26
C TYR A 120 -18.49 -16.37 1.61
N SER A 121 -19.09 -17.56 1.66
CA SER A 121 -18.68 -18.70 0.85
C SER A 121 -19.58 -18.78 -0.39
N PRO A 122 -19.06 -18.62 -1.62
CA PRO A 122 -19.87 -18.68 -2.83
C PRO A 122 -20.42 -20.09 -3.06
N THR A 123 -21.69 -20.18 -3.45
CA THR A 123 -22.32 -21.46 -3.83
C THR A 123 -21.64 -22.06 -5.06
N GLN A 124 -21.62 -23.39 -5.20
CA GLN A 124 -21.00 -24.08 -6.34
C GLN A 124 -21.47 -23.57 -7.71
N THR A 125 -22.75 -23.19 -7.82
CA THR A 125 -23.32 -22.62 -9.06
C THR A 125 -22.68 -21.28 -9.43
N GLN A 126 -22.30 -20.46 -8.46
CA GLN A 126 -21.61 -19.19 -8.68
C GLN A 126 -20.16 -19.45 -9.14
N LEU A 127 -19.48 -20.42 -8.52
CA LEU A 127 -18.12 -20.82 -8.92
C LEU A 127 -18.07 -21.29 -10.37
N ASN A 128 -18.98 -22.20 -10.76
CA ASN A 128 -19.04 -22.70 -12.13
C ASN A 128 -19.27 -21.57 -13.14
N LYS A 129 -20.10 -20.58 -12.79
CA LYS A 129 -20.34 -19.41 -13.64
C LYS A 129 -19.11 -18.51 -13.78
N PHE A 130 -18.31 -18.36 -12.71
CA PHE A 130 -17.03 -17.66 -12.80
C PHE A 130 -16.03 -18.40 -13.71
N ASP A 131 -15.99 -19.73 -13.63
CA ASP A 131 -15.12 -20.55 -14.48
C ASP A 131 -15.53 -20.45 -15.96
N GLU A 132 -16.83 -20.51 -16.26
CA GLU A 132 -17.35 -20.31 -17.63
C GLU A 132 -16.95 -18.94 -18.20
N ILE A 133 -17.13 -17.86 -17.44
CA ILE A 133 -16.77 -16.49 -17.87
C ILE A 133 -15.27 -16.38 -18.11
N LYS A 134 -14.45 -16.97 -17.22
CA LYS A 134 -13.00 -16.98 -17.37
C LYS A 134 -12.59 -17.73 -18.64
N GLN A 135 -13.24 -18.84 -18.95
CA GLN A 135 -12.98 -19.63 -20.14
C GLN A 135 -13.34 -18.85 -21.42
N GLN A 136 -14.51 -18.19 -21.43
CA GLN A 136 -14.93 -17.32 -22.53
C GLN A 136 -13.93 -16.18 -22.80
N PHE A 137 -13.41 -15.56 -21.74
CA PHE A 137 -12.40 -14.50 -21.87
C PHE A 137 -11.08 -15.03 -22.46
N MET A 138 -10.62 -16.19 -22.01
CA MET A 138 -9.40 -16.83 -22.54
C MET A 138 -9.56 -17.21 -24.02
N ASP A 139 -10.71 -17.75 -24.42
CA ASP A 139 -11.01 -18.11 -25.80
C ASP A 139 -11.10 -16.87 -26.71
N SER A 140 -11.66 -15.77 -26.22
CA SER A 140 -11.70 -14.50 -26.95
C SER A 140 -10.30 -13.92 -27.18
N LYS A 141 -9.42 -14.00 -26.18
CA LYS A 141 -8.03 -13.55 -26.30
C LYS A 141 -7.25 -14.40 -27.29
N ASN A 142 -7.47 -15.71 -27.30
CA ASN A 142 -6.79 -16.64 -28.20
C ASN A 142 -7.24 -16.51 -29.67
N LYS A 143 -8.44 -15.96 -29.92
CA LYS A 143 -8.93 -15.64 -31.27
C LYS A 143 -8.46 -14.29 -31.81
N SER A 144 -7.91 -13.42 -30.95
CA SER A 144 -7.38 -12.10 -31.32
C SER A 144 -5.85 -12.05 -31.44
N ALA A 145 -5.18 -13.17 -31.18
CA ALA A 145 -3.75 -13.36 -31.39
C ALA A 145 -3.53 -14.20 -32.66
#